data_AF-A0AB34Q5K5-F1
#
_entry.id   AF-A0AB34Q5K5-F1
#
_cell.length_a   1.000
_cell.length_b   1.000
_cell.length_c   1.000
_cell.angle_alpha   90.00
_cell.angle_beta   90.00
_cell.angle_gamma   90.00
#
_symmetry.space_group_name_H-M   'P 1'
#
loop_
_entity.id
_entity.type
_entity.pdbx_description
1 polymer ?
#
loop_
_entity_poly.entity_id
_entity_poly.type
_entity_poly.pdbx_seq_one_letter_code
_entity_poly.pdbx_strand_id
1 'polypeptide(L)' 'MKDRSHNQAMAEQFRADPAYAAELLAEVRRDDPAELRVLLRQLAAAFGPEWPGFSEDDRNTLSSA' A
#
# COMPACT_ATOMS: atom_id res chain seq x y z
N MET A 1 -13.27 14.04 1.36
CA MET A 1 -13.00 13.53 -0.02
C MET A 1 -11.54 13.65 -0.46
N LYS A 2 -10.66 14.34 0.28
CA LYS A 2 -9.23 14.49 -0.11
C LYS A 2 -8.44 13.19 -0.05
N ASP A 3 -8.71 12.32 0.94
CA ASP A 3 -7.99 11.04 1.09
C ASP A 3 -8.19 10.06 -0.07
N ARG A 4 -9.39 10.00 -0.66
CA ARG A 4 -9.63 9.15 -1.84
C ARG A 4 -8.80 9.61 -3.04
N SER A 5 -8.74 10.92 -3.27
CA SER A 5 -7.94 11.50 -4.36
C SER A 5 -6.44 11.31 -4.11
N HIS A 6 -5.99 11.44 -2.87
CA HIS A 6 -4.60 11.22 -2.51
C HIS A 6 -4.19 9.75 -2.70
N ASN A 7 -5.01 8.80 -2.26
CA ASN A 7 -4.72 7.38 -2.44
C ASN A 7 -4.71 6.96 -3.92
N GLN A 8 -5.58 7.56 -4.74
CA GLN A 8 -5.59 7.31 -6.18
C GLN A 8 -4.34 7.86 -6.87
N ALA A 9 -3.91 9.07 -6.52
CA ALA A 9 -2.69 9.67 -7.06
C ALA A 9 -1.44 8.86 -6.69
N MET A 10 -1.35 8.39 -5.43
CA MET A 10 -0.27 7.50 -5.00
C MET A 10 -0.34 6.15 -5.71
N ALA A 11 -1.54 5.60 -5.92
CA ALA A 11 -1.72 4.36 -6.67
C ALA A 11 -1.22 4.49 -8.12
N GLU A 12 -1.44 5.63 -8.78
CA GLU A 12 -0.89 5.89 -10.11
C GLU A 12 0.64 5.94 -10.11
N GLN A 13 1.25 6.59 -9.11
CA GLN A 13 2.70 6.61 -8.93
C GLN A 13 3.28 5.20 -8.71
N PHE A 14 2.64 4.39 -7.87
CA PHE A 14 3.07 3.01 -7.63
C PHE A 14 2.95 2.14 -8.88
N ARG A 15 1.89 2.30 -9.68
CA ARG A 15 1.80 1.60 -10.97
C ARG A 15 2.90 2.01 -11.95
N ALA A 16 3.35 3.26 -11.90
CA ALA A 16 4.43 3.76 -12.74
C ALA A 16 5.80 3.19 -12.34
N ASP A 17 6.03 2.97 -11.04
CA ASP A 17 7.24 2.36 -10.51
C ASP A 17 6.93 1.29 -9.43
N PRO A 18 6.70 0.03 -9.85
CA PRO A 18 6.44 -1.06 -8.92
C PRO A 18 7.64 -1.45 -8.04
N ALA A 19 8.87 -1.11 -8.44
CA ALA A 19 10.06 -1.40 -7.66
C ALA A 19 10.12 -0.45 -6.45
N TYR A 20 9.94 0.85 -6.68
CA TYR A 20 9.82 1.85 -5.63
C TYR A 20 8.70 1.49 -4.63
N ALA A 21 7.54 1.05 -5.13
CA ALA A 21 6.42 0.63 -4.30
C ALA A 21 6.78 -0.52 -3.34
N ALA A 22 7.58 -1.49 -3.81
CA ALA A 22 8.04 -2.61 -3.00
C ALA A 22 9.09 -2.19 -1.96
N GLU A 23 10.00 -1.29 -2.32
CA GLU A 23 11.01 -0.74 -1.41
C GLU A 23 10.37 0.07 -0.29
N LEU A 24 9.46 0.99 -0.63
CA LEU A 24 8.72 1.78 0.34
C LEU A 24 7.92 0.91 1.30
N LEU A 25 7.26 -0.14 0.78
CA LEU A 25 6.54 -1.09 1.63
C LEU A 25 7.47 -1.82 2.62
N ALA A 26 8.68 -2.18 2.21
CA ALA A 26 9.65 -2.83 3.08
C ALA A 26 10.17 -1.90 4.19
N GLU A 27 10.31 -0.61 3.91
CA GLU A 27 10.70 0.42 4.87
C GLU A 27 9.59 0.66 5.90
N VAL A 28 8.39 1.01 5.44
CA VAL A 28 7.26 1.38 6.32
C VAL A 28 6.82 0.22 7.21
N ARG A 29 6.91 -1.03 6.73
CA ARG A 29 6.64 -2.23 7.55
C ARG A 29 7.49 -2.32 8.82
N ARG A 30 8.67 -1.70 8.85
CA ARG A 30 9.60 -1.77 9.99
C ARG A 30 9.44 -0.62 10.97
N ASP A 31 8.85 0.49 10.55
CA ASP A 31 8.88 1.75 11.30
C ASP A 31 7.53 2.09 11.93
N ASP A 32 6.49 2.34 11.12
CA ASP A 32 5.22 2.87 11.61
C ASP A 32 3.97 2.07 11.15
N PRO A 33 3.23 1.43 12.08
CA PRO A 33 2.06 0.63 11.75
C PRO A 33 0.81 1.45 11.39
N ALA A 34 0.78 2.77 11.65
CA ALA A 34 -0.31 3.63 11.21
C ALA A 34 -0.12 4.05 9.75
N GLU A 35 1.11 4.40 9.36
CA GLU A 35 1.50 4.68 7.98
C GLU A 35 1.39 3.43 7.09
N LEU A 36 1.77 2.26 7.61
CA LEU A 36 1.59 0.99 6.91
C LEU A 36 0.14 0.79 6.46
N ARG A 37 -0.84 1.06 7.33
CA ARG A 37 -2.27 0.93 6.97
C ARG A 37 -2.71 1.87 5.85
N VAL A 38 -2.10 3.05 5.75
CA VAL A 38 -2.39 3.98 4.66
C VAL A 38 -1.74 3.47 3.37
N LEU A 39 -0.46 3.11 3.43
CA LEU A 39 0.31 2.61 2.30
C LEU A 39 -0.32 1.33 1.71
N LEU A 40 -0.73 0.37 2.54
CA LEU A 40 -1.39 -0.85 2.08
C LEU A 40 -2.66 -0.56 1.30
N ARG A 41 -3.47 0.43 1.70
CA ARG A 41 -4.68 0.82 0.96
C ARG A 41 -4.34 1.43 -0.40
N GLN A 42 -3.26 2.19 -0.49
CA GLN A 42 -2.80 2.79 -1.74
C GLN A 42 -2.26 1.71 -2.70
N LEU A 43 -1.48 0.77 -2.18
CA LEU A 43 -0.94 -0.37 -2.94
C LEU A 43 -2.05 -1.33 -3.39
N ALA A 44 -3.05 -1.59 -2.54
CA ALA A 44 -4.20 -2.40 -2.93
C ALA A 44 -5.05 -1.70 -4.00
N ALA A 45 -5.16 -0.37 -3.96
CA ALA A 45 -5.78 0.39 -5.05
C ALA A 45 -4.93 0.33 -6.35
N ALA A 46 -3.60 0.28 -6.25
CA ALA A 46 -2.69 0.22 -7.38
C ALA A 46 -2.70 -1.16 -8.07
N PHE A 47 -2.50 -2.23 -7.30
CA PHE A 47 -2.19 -3.57 -7.79
C PHE A 47 -3.25 -4.62 -7.44
N GLY A 48 -4.25 -4.26 -6.64
CA GLY A 48 -5.23 -5.19 -6.08
C GLY A 48 -4.77 -5.83 -4.77
N PRO A 49 -5.71 -6.44 -4.00
CA PRO A 49 -5.41 -7.09 -2.72
C PRO A 49 -4.60 -8.40 -2.87
N GLU A 50 -4.51 -8.94 -4.09
CA GLU A 50 -3.79 -10.18 -4.41
C GLU A 50 -2.34 -9.94 -4.85
N TRP A 51 -1.83 -8.70 -4.77
CA TRP A 51 -0.48 -8.39 -5.21
C TRP A 51 0.57 -9.25 -4.47
N PRO A 52 1.51 -9.90 -5.18
CA PRO A 52 2.52 -10.78 -4.57
C PRO A 52 3.48 -10.07 -3.61
N GLY A 53 3.54 -8.73 -3.66
CA GLY A 53 4.31 -7.92 -2.71
C GLY A 53 3.76 -7.93 -1.28
N PHE A 54 2.49 -8.33 -1.07
CA PHE A 54 1.87 -8.41 0.26
C PHE A 54 2.22 -9.72 1.00
N SER A 55 2.58 -9.57 2.27
CA SER A 55 2.66 -10.64 3.25
C SER A 55 1.25 -11.00 3.74
N GLU A 56 1.14 -12.12 4.44
CA GLU A 56 -0.11 -12.55 5.08
C GLU A 56 -0.58 -11.53 6.13
N ASP A 57 0.35 -10.91 6.87
CA ASP A 57 0.04 -9.87 7.85
C ASP A 57 -0.54 -8.60 7.20
N ASP A 58 -0.01 -8.19 6.04
CA ASP A 58 -0.54 -7.04 5.30
C ASP A 58 -1.95 -7.31 4.80
N ARG A 59 -2.22 -8.54 4.31
CA ARG A 59 -3.57 -8.95 3.88
C ARG A 59 -4.54 -8.97 5.05
N ASN A 60 -4.11 -9.45 6.21
CA ASN A 60 -4.93 -9.45 7.42
C ASN A 60 -5.23 -8.01 7.88
N THR A 61 -4.24 -7.11 7.77
CA THR A 61 -4.38 -5.68 8.07
C THR A 61 -5.36 -4.99 7.12
N LEU A 62 -5.33 -5.33 5.82
CA LEU A 62 -6.29 -4.83 4.82
C LEU A 62 -7.70 -5.35 5.04
N SER A 63 -7.87 -6.61 5.46
CA SER A 63 -9.18 -7.21 5.73
C SER A 63 -9.83 -6.70 7.03
N SER A 64 -9.03 -6.13 7.94
CA SER A 64 -9.49 -5.65 9.24
C SER A 64 -9.78 -4.14 9.28
N ALA A 65 -9.63 -3.44 8.15
CA ALA A 65 -9.81 -1.99 8.01
C ALA A 65 -11.15 -1.64 7.37
#